data_AF-A0A2N4UEX6-F1
#
_entry.id   AF-A0A2N4UEX6-F1
#
_cell.length_a   1.000
_cell.length_b   1.000
_cell.length_c   1.000
_cell.angle_alpha   90.00
_cell.angle_beta   90.00
_cell.angle_gamma   90.00
#
_symmetry.space_group_name_H-M   'P 1'
#
loop_
_entity.id
_entity.type
_entity.pdbx_description
1 polymer ?
#
loop_
_entity_poly.entity_id
_entity_poly.type
_entity_poly.pdbx_seq_one_letter_code
_entity_poly.pdbx_strand_id
1 'polypeptide(L)'
;MSIFNILPGYVRTPPGLERVILRRMPRAFAIGTVALGLPSLTVRLAQWIAGGDEWAVLVSAIDICALSVFFLYWQICLFLTLSAFIVMVMKGPAYVADAYPLQDAETPGRPGPDD
;
A
#
# COMPACT_ATOMS: atom_id res chain seq x y z
N MET A 1 7.39 -15.38 -27.58
CA MET A 1 6.18 -14.70 -27.07
C MET A 1 6.63 -13.71 -26.01
N SER A 2 6.35 -12.43 -26.21
CA SER A 2 6.59 -11.42 -25.17
C SER A 2 5.51 -11.57 -24.10
N ILE A 3 5.90 -11.61 -22.83
CA ILE A 3 5.00 -11.69 -21.66
C ILE A 3 4.07 -10.46 -21.57
N PHE A 4 4.30 -9.43 -22.40
CA PHE A 4 3.57 -8.17 -22.42
C PHE A 4 2.94 -7.90 -23.80
N ASN A 5 1.99 -8.74 -24.22
CA ASN A 5 1.19 -8.43 -25.41
C ASN A 5 0.06 -7.45 -25.03
N ILE A 6 0.07 -6.25 -25.61
CA ILE A 6 -0.88 -5.18 -25.31
C ILE A 6 -1.95 -5.18 -26.40
N LEU A 7 -3.23 -5.03 -26.05
CA LEU A 7 -4.30 -4.94 -27.03
C LEU A 7 -4.10 -3.72 -27.96
N PRO A 8 -4.13 -3.90 -29.29
CA PRO A 8 -4.15 -2.78 -30.23
C PRO A 8 -5.47 -2.00 -30.08
N GLY A 9 -5.39 -0.67 -30.06
CA GLY A 9 -6.58 0.20 -30.02
C GLY A 9 -7.16 0.51 -28.63
N TYR A 10 -6.48 0.14 -27.54
CA TYR A 10 -6.98 0.46 -26.19
C TYR A 10 -6.92 1.97 -25.86
N VAL A 11 -7.91 2.47 -25.14
CA VAL A 11 -7.98 3.88 -24.71
C VAL A 11 -7.06 4.11 -23.50
N ARG A 12 -6.17 5.11 -23.60
CA ARG A 12 -5.33 5.50 -22.46
C ARG A 12 -6.09 6.44 -21.53
N THR A 13 -6.15 6.08 -20.25
CA THR A 13 -6.69 6.97 -19.21
C THR A 13 -5.62 7.97 -18.74
N PRO A 14 -5.99 9.24 -18.50
CA PRO A 14 -5.04 10.24 -18.03
C PRO A 14 -4.55 9.91 -16.60
N PRO A 15 -3.29 10.26 -16.27
CA PRO A 15 -2.74 10.02 -14.94
C PRO A 15 -3.43 10.89 -13.89
N GLY A 16 -3.94 10.25 -12.82
CA GLY A 16 -4.60 10.91 -11.70
C GLY A 16 -3.73 11.04 -10.44
N LEU A 17 -4.39 11.20 -9.29
CA LEU A 17 -3.76 11.34 -7.98
C LEU A 17 -2.88 10.15 -7.58
N GLU A 18 -3.15 8.96 -8.13
CA GLU A 18 -2.39 7.73 -7.86
C GLU A 18 -0.88 7.90 -8.12
N ARG A 19 -0.51 8.58 -9.22
CA ARG A 19 0.91 8.80 -9.56
C ARG A 19 1.57 9.82 -8.64
N VAL A 20 0.82 10.81 -8.16
CA VAL A 20 1.33 11.81 -7.23
C VAL A 20 1.59 11.15 -5.88
N ILE A 21 0.66 10.33 -5.40
CA ILE A 21 0.78 9.57 -4.16
C ILE A 21 2.00 8.64 -4.25
N LEU A 22 2.08 7.78 -5.25
CA LEU A 22 3.19 6.83 -5.43
C LEU A 22 4.57 7.52 -5.52
N ARG A 23 4.65 8.71 -6.13
CA ARG A 23 5.92 9.44 -6.25
C ARG A 23 6.33 10.16 -4.96
N ARG A 24 5.37 10.66 -4.18
CA ARG A 24 5.63 11.36 -2.92
C ARG A 24 5.77 10.40 -1.73
N MET A 25 5.20 9.20 -1.84
CA MET A 25 5.16 8.20 -0.79
C MET A 25 6.53 7.88 -0.17
N PRO A 26 7.60 7.62 -0.95
CA PRO A 26 8.88 7.22 -0.36
C PRO A 26 9.49 8.33 0.49
N ARG A 27 9.31 9.59 0.07
CA ARG A 27 9.77 10.76 0.81
C ARG A 27 8.92 10.99 2.05
N ALA A 28 7.60 10.93 1.92
CA ALA A 28 6.69 11.09 3.05
C ALA A 28 6.99 10.04 4.12
N PHE A 29 7.11 8.77 3.72
CA PHE A 29 7.48 7.65 4.58
C PHE A 29 8.80 7.87 5.30
N ALA A 30 9.87 8.24 4.58
CA ALA A 30 11.17 8.50 5.20
C ALA A 30 11.09 9.65 6.24
N ILE A 31 10.45 10.77 5.87
CA ILE A 31 10.30 11.94 6.74
C ILE A 31 9.49 11.59 7.98
N GLY A 32 8.34 10.91 7.83
CA GLY A 32 7.50 10.54 8.96
C GLY A 32 8.14 9.50 9.88
N THR A 33 8.88 8.55 9.31
CA THR A 33 9.66 7.56 10.07
C THR A 33 10.73 8.24 10.93
N VAL A 34 11.49 9.18 10.35
CA VAL A 34 12.49 9.97 11.09
C VAL A 34 11.82 10.84 12.15
N ALA A 35 10.76 11.56 11.80
CA ALA A 35 10.06 12.45 12.72
C ALA A 35 9.47 11.70 13.94
N LEU A 36 8.94 10.50 13.74
CA LEU A 36 8.38 9.67 14.81
C LEU A 36 9.46 8.95 15.64
N GLY A 37 10.65 8.72 15.09
CA GLY A 37 11.78 8.14 15.83
C GLY A 37 12.50 9.14 16.74
N LEU A 38 12.45 10.44 16.41
CA LEU A 38 13.15 11.50 17.17
C LEU A 38 12.76 11.57 18.65
N PRO A 39 11.47 11.54 19.06
CA PRO A 39 11.10 11.63 20.47
C PRO A 39 11.71 10.51 21.33
N SER A 40 11.61 9.26 20.88
CA SER A 40 12.20 8.12 21.60
C SER A 40 13.74 8.23 21.67
N LEU A 41 14.38 8.67 20.59
CA LEU A 41 15.83 8.91 20.58
C LEU A 41 16.23 10.02 21.58
N THR A 42 15.49 11.12 21.63
CA THR A 42 15.78 12.24 22.54
C THR A 42 15.62 11.86 24.01
N VAL A 43 14.59 11.08 24.35
CA VAL A 43 14.35 10.62 25.73
C VAL A 43 15.45 9.64 26.18
N ARG A 44 15.88 8.73 25.29
CA ARG A 44 16.98 7.80 25.58
C ARG A 44 18.33 8.51 25.71
N LEU A 45 18.61 9.51 24.87
CA LEU A 45 19.81 10.33 25.00
C LEU A 45 19.82 11.13 26.31
N ALA A 46 18.67 11.70 26.70
CA ALA A 46 18.53 12.42 27.96
C ALA A 46 18.76 11.50 29.16
N GLN A 47 18.21 10.28 29.15
CA GLN A 47 18.46 9.28 30.19
C GLN A 47 19.95 8.91 30.30
N TRP A 48 20.63 8.71 29.17
CA TRP A 48 22.05 8.39 29.13
C TRP A 48 22.93 9.50 29.73
N ILE A 49 22.56 10.77 29.53
CA ILE A 49 23.28 11.93 30.06
C ILE A 49 22.97 12.16 31.55
N ALA A 50 21.70 12.02 31.96
CA ALA A 50 21.24 12.39 33.30
C ALA A 50 21.53 11.33 34.38
N GLY A 51 21.77 10.07 34.01
CA GLY A 51 22.31 9.05 34.92
C GLY A 51 21.47 8.77 36.19
N GLY A 52 20.14 8.77 36.08
CA GLY A 52 19.23 8.50 37.21
C GLY A 52 18.11 7.50 36.85
N ASP A 53 17.89 6.53 37.73
CA ASP A 53 16.95 5.40 37.53
C ASP A 53 15.48 5.74 37.85
N GLU A 54 15.22 6.94 38.39
CA GLU A 54 13.86 7.38 38.76
C GLU A 54 12.89 7.48 37.57
N TRP A 55 13.43 7.62 36.35
CA TRP A 55 12.65 7.85 35.13
C TRP A 55 12.39 6.59 34.31
N ALA A 56 12.86 5.41 34.73
CA ALA A 56 12.80 4.18 33.93
C ALA A 56 11.36 3.79 33.51
N VAL A 57 10.39 3.96 34.41
CA VAL A 57 8.96 3.69 34.12
C VAL A 57 8.41 4.66 33.07
N LEU A 58 8.77 5.94 33.14
CA LEU A 58 8.33 6.94 32.16
C LEU A 58 8.95 6.67 30.78
N VAL A 59 10.25 6.35 30.72
CA VAL A 59 10.96 6.04 29.46
C VAL A 59 10.32 4.84 28.77
N SER A 60 10.04 3.77 29.51
CA SER A 60 9.40 2.58 28.94
C SER A 60 7.98 2.85 28.42
N ALA A 61 7.17 3.65 29.12
CA ALA A 61 5.85 4.06 28.64
C ALA A 61 5.94 4.87 27.34
N ILE A 62 6.89 5.81 27.25
CA ILE A 62 7.12 6.62 26.05
C ILE A 62 7.57 5.74 24.89
N ASP A 63 8.46 4.77 25.13
CA ASP A 63 8.92 3.84 24.10
C ASP A 63 7.77 2.98 23.55
N ILE A 64 6.88 2.50 24.41
CA ILE A 64 5.68 1.74 23.98
C ILE A 64 4.78 2.61 23.10
N CYS A 65 4.48 3.85 23.52
CA CYS A 65 3.65 4.76 22.74
C CYS A 65 4.31 5.14 21.40
N ALA A 66 5.61 5.44 21.41
CA ALA A 66 6.36 5.78 20.20
C ALA A 66 6.36 4.62 19.20
N LEU A 67 6.63 3.40 19.67
CA LEU A 67 6.60 2.20 18.84
C LEU A 67 5.19 1.92 18.29
N SER A 68 4.15 2.11 19.10
CA SER A 68 2.76 1.94 18.67
C SER A 68 2.39 2.90 17.53
N VAL A 69 2.72 4.20 17.67
CA VAL A 69 2.45 5.20 16.64
C VAL A 69 3.31 4.96 15.40
N PHE A 70 4.56 4.52 15.58
CA PHE A 70 5.46 4.17 14.49
C PHE A 70 4.89 3.05 13.61
N PHE A 71 4.44 1.95 14.23
CA PHE A 71 3.80 0.85 13.50
C PHE A 71 2.52 1.31 12.81
N LEU A 72 1.66 2.08 13.49
CA LEU A 72 0.44 2.62 12.90
C LEU A 72 0.75 3.47 11.65
N TYR A 73 1.76 4.35 11.72
CA TYR A 73 2.18 5.19 10.61
C TYR A 73 2.65 4.38 9.41
N TRP A 74 3.48 3.35 9.64
CA TRP A 74 3.91 2.43 8.59
C TRP A 74 2.74 1.72 7.92
N GLN A 75 1.77 1.22 8.69
CA GLN A 75 0.60 0.55 8.14
C GLN A 75 -0.24 1.50 7.28
N ILE A 76 -0.49 2.73 7.74
CA ILE A 76 -1.21 3.75 6.97
C ILE A 76 -0.49 4.04 5.65
N CYS A 77 0.84 4.18 5.69
CA CYS A 77 1.62 4.36 4.46
C CYS A 77 1.51 3.15 3.53
N LEU A 78 1.60 1.93 4.05
CA LEU A 78 1.46 0.73 3.23
C LEU A 78 0.08 0.67 2.57
N PHE A 79 -1.01 0.92 3.29
CA PHE A 79 -2.37 0.90 2.73
C PHE A 79 -2.61 2.00 1.69
N LEU A 80 -2.10 3.21 1.93
CA LEU A 80 -2.24 4.30 0.97
C LEU A 80 -1.38 4.06 -0.30
N THR A 81 -0.19 3.46 -0.15
CA THR A 81 0.64 3.05 -1.30
C THR A 81 -0.06 1.96 -2.10
N LEU A 82 -0.55 0.92 -1.41
CA LEU A 82 -1.19 -0.22 -2.02
C LEU A 82 -2.45 0.18 -2.78
N SER A 83 -3.29 1.04 -2.19
CA SER A 83 -4.50 1.53 -2.86
C SER A 83 -4.16 2.34 -4.12
N ALA A 84 -3.17 3.26 -4.06
CA ALA A 84 -2.71 3.99 -5.24
C ALA A 84 -2.09 3.06 -6.30
N PHE A 85 -1.37 2.02 -5.87
CA PHE A 85 -0.81 1.01 -6.76
C PHE A 85 -1.90 0.19 -7.46
N ILE A 86 -2.92 -0.26 -6.73
CA ILE A 86 -4.07 -0.98 -7.30
C ILE A 86 -4.77 -0.11 -8.36
N VAL A 87 -5.05 1.16 -8.04
CA VAL A 87 -5.68 2.09 -9.01
C VAL A 87 -4.79 2.29 -10.25
N MET A 88 -3.48 2.38 -10.08
CA MET A 88 -2.54 2.45 -11.19
C MET A 88 -2.61 1.19 -12.06
N VAL A 89 -2.67 0.00 -11.46
CA VAL A 89 -2.79 -1.29 -12.16
C VAL A 89 -4.12 -1.39 -12.90
N MET A 90 -5.23 -1.01 -12.25
CA MET A 90 -6.57 -1.00 -12.86
C MET A 90 -6.67 -0.06 -14.06
N LYS A 91 -5.94 1.07 -14.05
CA LYS A 91 -5.83 2.01 -15.18
C LYS A 91 -4.74 1.63 -16.19
N GLY A 92 -3.96 0.58 -15.93
CA GLY A 92 -2.81 0.16 -16.71
C GLY A 92 -3.14 -0.24 -18.15
N PRO A 93 -2.13 -0.56 -18.98
CA PRO A 93 -2.36 -1.04 -20.34
C PRO A 93 -3.20 -2.34 -20.32
N ALA A 94 -4.10 -2.47 -21.29
CA ALA A 94 -4.88 -3.69 -21.48
C ALA A 94 -3.96 -4.81 -21.99
N TYR A 95 -3.49 -5.64 -21.07
CA TYR A 95 -2.78 -6.87 -21.42
C TYR A 95 -3.77 -7.89 -21.95
N VAL A 96 -3.39 -8.57 -23.04
CA VAL A 96 -4.19 -9.66 -23.60
C VAL A 96 -4.21 -10.79 -22.57
N ALA A 97 -5.39 -11.08 -22.03
CA ALA A 97 -5.59 -12.26 -21.19
C ALA A 97 -5.57 -13.52 -22.06
N ASP A 98 -5.17 -14.65 -21.49
CA ASP A 98 -5.29 -15.95 -22.15
C ASP A 98 -6.76 -16.19 -22.50
N ALA A 99 -7.02 -16.49 -23.77
CA ALA A 99 -8.37 -16.79 -24.23
C ALA A 99 -8.79 -18.16 -23.70
N TYR A 100 -9.73 -18.18 -22.74
CA TYR A 100 -10.46 -19.39 -22.40
C TYR A 100 -11.53 -19.65 -23.47
N PRO A 101 -11.75 -20.92 -23.88
CA PRO A 101 -12.85 -21.25 -24.77
C PRO A 101 -14.16 -20.94 -24.05
N LEU A 102 -14.86 -19.89 -24.49
CA LEU A 102 -16.19 -19.58 -24.02
C LEU A 102 -17.15 -20.61 -24.62
N GLN A 103 -17.70 -21.51 -23.79
CA GLN A 103 -18.81 -22.37 -24.19
C GLN A 103 -20.08 -21.52 -24.18
N ASP A 104 -20.26 -20.71 -25.22
CA ASP A 104 -21.48 -19.94 -25.41
C ASP A 104 -22.52 -20.79 -26.16
N ALA A 105 -23.71 -20.91 -25.58
CA ALA A 105 -24.89 -21.41 -26.27
C ALA A 105 -25.74 -20.19 -26.66
N GLU A 106 -25.83 -19.90 -27.96
CA GLU A 106 -26.65 -18.81 -28.54
C GLU A 106 -28.12 -18.85 -28.10
N THR A 107 -28.61 -20.01 -27.66
CA THR A 107 -29.97 -20.18 -27.16
C THR A 107 -29.98 -20.84 -25.78
N PRO A 108 -30.77 -20.33 -24.81
CA PRO A 108 -30.98 -21.02 -23.55
C PRO A 108 -31.52 -22.43 -23.85
N GLY A 109 -31.02 -23.43 -23.11
CA GLY A 109 -31.49 -24.80 -23.23
C GLY A 109 -33.01 -24.82 -23.10
N ARG A 110 -33.69 -25.38 -24.11
CA ARG A 110 -35.11 -25.67 -23.98
C ARG A 110 -35.26 -26.64 -22.79
N PRO A 111 -36.15 -26.37 -21.82
CA PRO A 111 -36.46 -27.34 -20.80
C PRO A 111 -36.86 -28.65 -21.50
N GLY A 112 -36.21 -29.73 -21.12
CA GLY A 112 -36.59 -31.05 -21.60
C GLY A 112 -37.96 -31.41 -21.03
N PRO A 113 -38.68 -32.38 -21.60
CA PRO A 113 -39.90 -32.92 -20.98
C PRO A 113 -39.66 -33.61 -19.61
N ASP A 114 -38.42 -33.63 -19.12
CA ASP A 114 -37.96 -34.35 -17.94
C ASP A 114 -37.46 -33.42 -16.81
N ASP A 115 -37.61 -32.10 -16.94
CA ASP A 115 -37.38 -31.09 -15.88
C ASP A 115 -38.65 -30.79 -15.05
#